data_AF-A0A6G3XT58-F1
#
_entry.id   AF-A0A6G3XT58-F1
#
_cell.length_a   1.000
_cell.length_b   1.000
_cell.length_c   1.000
_cell.angle_alpha   90.00
_cell.angle_beta   90.00
_cell.angle_gamma   90.00
#
_symmetry.space_group_name_H-M   'P 1'
#
loop_
_entity.id
_entity.type
_entity.pdbx_description
1 polymer ?
#
loop_
_entity_poly.entity_id
_entity_poly.type
_entity_poly.pdbx_seq_one_letter_code
_entity_poly.pdbx_strand_id
1 'polypeptide(L)'
;GVYICDECIDLCNEIIEEELAETSEVRWEELPKPREIYEFLEGYVVGQEPAKKALSVAVYNHYKRVQAGENGGGANREDAIEL
;
A
#
# COMPACT_ATOMS: atom_id res chain seq x y z
N GLY A 1 8.26 -40.95 -3.38
CA GLY A 1 8.46 -39.66 -4.05
C GLY A 1 7.11 -39.16 -4.52
N VAL A 2 6.88 -37.86 -4.50
CA VAL A 2 5.69 -37.24 -5.11
C VAL A 2 6.02 -36.96 -6.57
N TYR A 3 5.09 -37.26 -7.47
CA TYR A 3 5.19 -37.01 -8.90
C TYR A 3 4.02 -36.11 -9.30
N ILE A 4 4.31 -35.01 -9.98
CA ILE A 4 3.34 -34.08 -10.56
C ILE A 4 3.46 -34.13 -12.08
N CYS A 5 2.34 -33.95 -12.78
CA CYS A 5 2.28 -33.99 -14.23
C CYS A 5 2.50 -32.59 -14.84
N ASP A 6 3.01 -32.50 -16.07
CA ASP A 6 3.27 -31.19 -16.72
C ASP A 6 1.98 -30.37 -16.92
N GLU A 7 0.88 -31.02 -17.33
CA GLU A 7 -0.46 -30.38 -17.43
C GLU A 7 -0.94 -29.82 -16.09
N CYS A 8 -0.63 -30.52 -14.99
CA CYS A 8 -0.98 -30.12 -13.65
C CYS A 8 -0.18 -28.87 -13.24
N ILE A 9 1.05 -28.72 -13.72
CA ILE A 9 1.89 -27.54 -13.47
C ILE A 9 1.30 -26.34 -14.21
N ASP A 10 0.92 -26.54 -15.48
CA ASP A 10 0.34 -25.48 -16.30
C ASP A 10 -1.00 -24.99 -15.73
N LEU A 11 -1.87 -25.92 -15.31
CA LEU A 11 -3.14 -25.58 -14.66
C LEU A 11 -2.92 -24.86 -13.32
N CYS A 12 -1.93 -25.28 -12.52
CA CYS A 12 -1.59 -24.58 -11.29
C CYS A 12 -1.12 -23.14 -11.57
N ASN A 13 -0.31 -22.95 -12.62
CA ASN A 13 0.18 -21.63 -12.99
C ASN A 13 -0.96 -20.72 -13.46
N GLU A 14 -1.89 -21.23 -14.28
CA GLU A 14 -3.08 -20.50 -14.74
C GLU A 14 -3.94 -20.04 -13.55
N ILE A 15 -4.22 -20.92 -12.59
CA ILE A 15 -4.97 -20.58 -11.36
C ILE A 15 -4.25 -19.49 -10.55
N ILE A 16 -2.92 -19.57 -10.42
CA ILE A 16 -2.14 -18.56 -9.69
C ILE A 16 -2.17 -17.21 -10.40
N GLU A 17 -2.08 -17.19 -11.73
CA GLU A 17 -2.13 -15.97 -12.53
C GLU A 17 -3.51 -15.30 -12.47
N GLU A 18 -4.60 -16.09 -12.52
CA GLU A 18 -5.96 -15.58 -12.37
C GLU A 18 -6.19 -14.94 -10.99
N GLU A 19 -5.78 -15.60 -9.91
CA GLU A 19 -5.89 -15.07 -8.54
C GLU A 19 -5.07 -13.79 -8.34
N LEU A 20 -3.87 -13.73 -8.94
CA LEU A 20 -3.03 -12.53 -8.89
C LEU A 20 -3.62 -11.37 -9.70
N ALA A 21 -4.30 -11.66 -10.82
CA ALA A 21 -4.98 -10.67 -11.65
C ALA A 21 -6.28 -10.15 -11.02
N GLU A 22 -7.03 -10.99 -10.30
CA GLU A 22 -8.18 -10.56 -9.50
C GLU A 22 -7.78 -9.67 -8.32
N THR A 23 -6.54 -9.83 -7.84
CA THR A 23 -5.91 -8.94 -6.86
C THR A 23 -5.38 -7.67 -7.53
N SER A 24 -6.16 -7.04 -8.43
CA SER A 24 -5.89 -5.70 -8.91
C SER A 24 -6.14 -4.70 -7.78
N GLU A 25 -5.25 -4.71 -6.79
CA GLU A 25 -5.24 -3.77 -5.68
C GLU A 25 -5.11 -2.36 -6.25
N VAL A 26 -5.84 -1.42 -5.65
CA VAL A 26 -5.85 -0.02 -6.06
C VAL A 26 -4.42 0.51 -5.95
N ARG A 27 -3.70 0.53 -7.07
CA ARG A 27 -2.40 1.18 -7.16
C ARG A 27 -2.63 2.68 -7.08
N TRP A 28 -2.49 3.23 -5.89
CA TRP A 28 -2.48 4.68 -5.70
C TRP A 28 -1.23 5.22 -6.41
N GLU A 29 -1.41 5.94 -7.51
CA GLU A 29 -0.30 6.53 -8.28
C GLU A 29 0.52 7.52 -7.45
N GLU A 30 -0.12 8.19 -6.48
CA GLU A 30 0.56 9.07 -5.53
C GLU A 30 -0.17 9.05 -4.18
N LEU A 31 0.57 8.76 -3.10
CA LEU A 31 0.03 8.81 -1.74
C LEU A 31 0.05 10.26 -1.22
N PRO A 32 -1.05 10.77 -0.65
CA PRO A 32 -1.09 12.12 -0.11
C PRO A 32 -0.09 12.24 1.05
N LYS A 33 0.68 13.33 1.07
CA LYS A 33 1.67 13.61 2.11
C LYS A 33 0.99 13.80 3.47
N PRO A 34 1.68 13.55 4.59
CA PRO A 34 1.11 13.72 5.93
C PRO A 34 0.47 15.09 6.17
N ARG A 35 1.02 16.15 5.57
CA ARG A 35 0.45 17.49 5.67
C ARG A 35 -0.91 17.63 4.98
N GLU A 36 -1.08 17.01 3.82
CA GLU A 36 -2.36 17.02 3.08
C GLU A 36 -3.43 16.23 3.85
N ILE A 37 -3.04 15.11 4.48
CA ILE A 37 -3.91 14.34 5.37
C ILE A 37 -4.30 15.17 6.60
N TYR A 38 -3.36 15.92 7.17
CA TYR A 38 -3.62 16.80 8.30
C TYR A 38 -4.60 17.92 7.97
N GLU A 39 -4.37 18.63 6.86
CA GLU A 39 -5.24 19.70 6.36
C GLU A 39 -6.65 19.19 6.05
N PHE A 40 -6.76 17.98 5.49
CA PHE A 40 -8.04 17.32 5.31
C PHE A 40 -8.75 17.08 6.65
N LEU A 41 -8.04 16.57 7.66
CA LEU A 41 -8.60 16.33 9.00
C LEU A 41 -9.02 17.63 9.70
N GLU A 42 -8.38 18.76 9.44
CA GLU A 42 -8.78 20.06 10.01
C GLU A 42 -10.21 20.47 9.62
N GLY A 43 -10.69 20.06 8.44
CA GLY A 43 -12.05 20.34 7.98
C GLY A 43 -13.14 19.56 8.73
N TYR A 44 -12.79 18.48 9.43
CA TYR A 44 -13.75 17.58 10.07
C TYR A 44 -13.52 17.38 11.57
N VAL A 45 -12.28 17.57 12.05
CA VAL A 45 -11.87 17.32 13.42
C VAL A 45 -11.37 18.62 14.04
N VAL A 46 -12.18 19.20 14.91
CA VAL A 46 -11.85 20.44 15.61
C VAL A 46 -10.92 20.15 16.78
N GLY A 47 -9.74 20.81 16.80
CA GLY A 47 -8.71 20.62 17.80
C GLY A 47 -7.95 19.29 17.67
N GLN A 48 -7.51 18.73 18.78
CA GLN A 48 -6.75 17.46 18.83
C GLN A 48 -5.49 17.46 17.95
N GLU A 49 -4.76 18.58 17.91
CA GLU A 49 -3.52 18.75 17.13
C GLU A 49 -2.54 17.56 17.26
N PRO A 50 -2.25 17.02 18.47
CA PRO A 50 -1.34 15.89 18.59
C PRO A 50 -1.85 14.62 17.91
N ALA A 51 -3.16 14.39 17.95
CA ALA A 51 -3.80 13.21 17.35
C ALA A 51 -3.85 13.33 15.82
N LYS A 52 -4.24 14.49 15.28
CA LYS A 52 -4.25 14.74 13.82
C LYS A 52 -2.85 14.53 13.24
N LYS A 53 -1.81 15.04 13.91
CA LYS A 53 -0.40 14.87 13.54
C LYS A 53 0.03 13.40 13.57
N ALA A 54 -0.26 12.69 14.65
CA ALA A 54 0.09 11.28 14.79
C ALA A 54 -0.61 10.41 13.74
N LEU A 55 -1.92 10.64 13.51
CA LEU A 55 -2.71 9.88 12.55
C LEU A 55 -2.22 10.09 11.12
N SER A 56 -1.93 11.33 10.74
CA SER A 56 -1.48 11.67 9.39
C SER A 56 -0.17 10.96 9.02
N VAL A 57 0.79 10.94 9.95
CA VAL A 57 2.06 10.22 9.74
C VAL A 57 1.87 8.71 9.77
N ALA A 58 1.03 8.19 10.68
CA ALA A 58 0.78 6.76 10.81
C ALA A 58 0.10 6.18 9.55
N VAL A 59 -0.92 6.86 9.03
CA VAL A 59 -1.66 6.46 7.83
C VAL A 59 -0.75 6.51 6.60
N TYR A 60 0.00 7.60 6.42
CA TYR A 60 0.98 7.72 5.34
C TYR A 60 1.97 6.55 5.33
N ASN A 61 2.60 6.28 6.48
CA ASN A 61 3.58 5.21 6.59
C ASN A 61 2.96 3.82 6.44
N HIS A 62 1.70 3.65 6.86
CA HIS A 62 0.98 2.39 6.67
C HIS A 62 0.80 2.10 5.18
N TYR A 63 0.24 3.04 4.42
CA TYR A 63 0.01 2.84 2.98
C TYR A 63 1.31 2.79 2.19
N LYS A 64 2.34 3.55 2.58
CA LYS A 64 3.69 3.42 2.01
C LYS A 64 4.27 2.02 2.19
N ARG A 65 4.02 1.37 3.34
CA ARG A 65 4.44 -0.02 3.59
C ARG A 65 3.62 -1.03 2.78
N VAL A 66 2.32 -0.80 2.62
CA VAL A 66 1.45 -1.66 1.80
C VAL A 66 1.95 -1.65 0.34
N GLN A 67 2.13 -0.48 -0.26
CA GLN A 67 2.67 -0.35 -1.62
C GLN A 67 4.07 -0.96 -1.80
N ALA A 68 4.94 -0.83 -0.81
CA ALA A 68 6.28 -1.41 -0.85
C ALA A 68 6.28 -2.94 -0.68
N GLY A 69 5.23 -3.50 -0.07
CA GLY A 69 5.01 -4.95 0.00
C GLY A 69 4.51 -5.52 -1.34
N GLU A 70 3.73 -4.73 -2.09
CA GLU A 70 3.21 -5.08 -3.41
C GLU A 70 4.28 -4.96 -4.51
N ASN A 71 5.08 -3.89 -4.49
CA ASN A 71 6.21 -3.70 -5.42
C ASN A 71 7.50 -4.19 -4.75
N GLY A 72 7.90 -5.45 -5.00
CA GLY A 72 9.19 -5.99 -4.54
C GLY A 72 10.39 -5.12 -4.95
N GLY A 73 10.80 -4.19 -4.07
CA GLY A 73 12.02 -3.41 -4.18
C GLY A 73 11.88 -2.07 -4.91
N GLY A 74 11.71 -0.98 -4.14
CA GLY A 74 11.83 0.37 -4.67
C GLY A 74 11.35 1.44 -3.70
N ALA A 75 11.98 1.57 -2.54
CA ALA A 75 11.66 2.65 -1.61
C ALA A 75 12.12 4.00 -2.20
N ASN A 76 11.18 4.76 -2.76
CA ASN A 76 11.46 6.12 -3.21
C ASN A 76 11.78 7.01 -1.98
N ARG A 77 12.97 7.60 -2.00
CA ARG A 77 13.65 8.18 -0.82
C ARG A 77 13.41 9.70 -0.72
N GLU A 78 12.48 10.22 -1.51
CA GLU A 78 12.24 11.66 -1.71
C GLU A 78 11.24 12.27 -0.71
N ASP A 79 10.56 11.45 0.11
CA ASP A 79 9.57 11.94 1.07
C ASP A 79 10.21 12.32 2.42
N ALA A 80 10.94 13.42 2.45
CA ALA A 80 11.25 14.07 3.72
C ALA A 80 9.91 14.47 4.38
N ILE A 81 9.59 13.86 5.52
CA ILE A 81 8.37 14.14 6.28
C ILE A 81 8.55 15.50 6.96
N GLU A 82 8.19 16.56 6.26
CA GLU A 82 8.03 17.89 6.84
C GLU A 82 6.58 18.04 7.33
N LEU A 83 6.46 18.47 8.60
CA LEU A 83 5.22 18.59 9.36
C LEU A 83 4.86 20.07 9.53
#